data_AF-A0AAU9E0R9-F1
#
_entry.id   AF-A0AAU9E0R9-F1
#
_cell.length_a   1.000
_cell.length_b   1.000
_cell.length_c   1.000
_cell.angle_alpha   90.00
_cell.angle_beta   90.00
_cell.angle_gamma   90.00
#
_symmetry.space_group_name_H-M   'P 1'
#
loop_
_entity.id
_entity.type
_entity.pdbx_description
1 polymer ?
#
loop_
_entity_poly.entity_id
_entity_poly.type
_entity_poly.pdbx_seq_one_letter_code
_entity_poly.pdbx_strand_id
1 'polypeptide(L)'
;MTKFNGFNNKNEVDNKYFFYNGALMNFEMPFEINLEKIFENIVSIKTKSFYKVGTFLGIDVRLNGKMFSIIGSVFKVKVTSNFYELKLNIEYFPDELMFELEDIFDK
;
A
#
# COMPACT_ATOMS: atom_id res chain seq x y z
N MET A 1 2.69 -21.04 -37.15
CA MET A 1 1.98 -22.18 -36.56
C MET A 1 2.14 -22.11 -35.04
N THR A 2 1.03 -22.22 -34.35
CA THR A 2 0.70 -21.67 -33.03
C THR A 2 1.47 -22.29 -31.86
N LYS A 3 1.91 -21.45 -30.91
CA LYS A 3 2.00 -21.82 -29.48
C LYS A 3 1.56 -20.63 -28.63
N PHE A 4 0.24 -20.54 -28.43
CA PHE A 4 -0.32 -19.96 -27.22
C PHE A 4 -0.09 -20.98 -26.12
N ASN A 5 0.60 -20.60 -25.04
CA ASN A 5 0.49 -21.23 -23.73
C ASN A 5 1.17 -20.32 -22.71
N GLY A 6 0.38 -19.83 -21.76
CA GLY A 6 0.86 -19.04 -20.64
C GLY A 6 -0.20 -18.07 -20.13
N PHE A 7 -1.33 -18.60 -19.64
CA PHE A 7 -2.10 -17.88 -18.63
C PHE A 7 -1.19 -17.76 -17.40
N ASN A 8 -0.45 -16.65 -17.29
CA ASN A 8 0.12 -16.24 -16.01
C ASN A 8 -0.94 -15.39 -15.32
N ASN A 9 -1.77 -16.03 -14.49
CA ASN A 9 -2.46 -15.38 -13.39
C ASN A 9 -1.40 -14.83 -12.44
N LYS A 10 -0.83 -13.67 -12.76
CA LYS A 10 -0.21 -12.81 -11.77
C LYS A 10 -1.35 -11.99 -11.19
N ASN A 11 -1.66 -12.22 -9.92
CA ASN A 11 -2.42 -11.26 -9.13
C ASN A 11 -1.57 -9.97 -9.11
N GLU A 12 -1.78 -9.09 -10.08
CA GLU A 12 -1.11 -7.79 -10.14
C GLU A 12 -1.73 -6.91 -9.05
N VAL A 13 -0.99 -6.74 -7.96
CA VAL A 13 -1.30 -5.76 -6.93
C VAL A 13 -1.00 -4.38 -7.50
N ASP A 14 -2.05 -3.64 -7.85
CA ASP A 14 -1.95 -2.36 -8.54
C ASP A 14 -2.10 -1.25 -7.47
N ASN A 15 -1.00 -0.99 -6.75
CA ASN A 15 -0.92 -0.06 -5.62
C ASN A 15 -1.03 1.42 -6.09
N LYS A 16 -2.24 1.97 -6.19
CA LYS A 16 -2.46 3.19 -7.00
C LYS A 16 -2.94 4.46 -6.30
N TYR A 17 -3.36 4.49 -5.02
CA TYR A 17 -3.78 5.78 -4.44
C TYR A 17 -3.41 5.96 -2.97
N PHE A 18 -3.19 7.22 -2.58
CA PHE A 18 -2.77 7.63 -1.24
C PHE A 18 -3.41 8.99 -0.90
N PHE A 19 -3.88 9.15 0.33
CA PHE A 19 -4.67 10.29 0.82
C PHE A 19 -4.09 10.85 2.13
N TYR A 20 -4.15 12.17 2.29
CA TYR A 20 -3.77 12.89 3.49
C TYR A 20 -5.01 13.59 4.08
N ASN A 21 -5.32 13.34 5.36
CA ASN A 21 -6.52 13.88 5.99
C ASN A 21 -6.26 15.25 6.63
N GLY A 22 -6.70 16.33 5.96
CA GLY A 22 -6.84 17.66 6.60
C GLY A 22 -6.83 18.88 5.67
N ALA A 23 -6.34 18.76 4.44
CA ALA A 23 -6.44 19.82 3.43
C ALA A 23 -6.51 19.19 2.04
N LEU A 24 -7.22 19.85 1.13
CA LEU A 24 -7.51 19.39 -0.24
C LEU A 24 -6.41 18.51 -0.85
N MET A 25 -6.88 17.36 -1.35
CA MET A 25 -6.15 16.20 -1.86
C MET A 25 -5.01 16.56 -2.83
N ASN A 26 -3.78 16.58 -2.34
CA ASN A 26 -2.63 16.28 -3.17
C ASN A 26 -2.53 14.76 -3.26
N PHE A 27 -3.07 14.20 -4.33
CA PHE A 27 -2.85 12.80 -4.67
C PHE A 27 -1.37 12.63 -4.99
N GLU A 28 -0.67 11.87 -4.16
CA GLU A 28 0.67 11.44 -4.46
C GLU A 28 0.66 9.93 -4.69
N MET A 29 1.11 9.49 -5.86
CA MET A 29 1.30 8.06 -6.07
C MET A 29 2.61 7.64 -5.40
N PRO A 30 2.59 6.79 -4.36
CA PRO A 30 3.82 6.26 -3.80
C PRO A 30 4.55 5.45 -4.88
N PHE A 31 5.87 5.47 -4.82
CA PHE A 31 6.69 4.66 -5.72
C PHE A 31 6.52 3.18 -5.47
N GLU A 32 6.28 2.83 -4.21
CA GLU A 32 6.24 1.45 -3.74
C GLU A 32 5.42 1.41 -2.45
N ILE A 33 4.59 0.37 -2.35
CA ILE A 33 3.89 -0.03 -1.14
C ILE A 33 4.29 -1.47 -0.86
N ASN A 34 4.87 -1.72 0.30
CA ASN A 34 5.25 -3.04 0.77
C ASN A 34 4.27 -3.48 1.88
N LEU A 35 3.61 -4.61 1.63
CA LEU A 35 2.61 -5.24 2.47
C LEU A 35 3.11 -6.53 3.16
N GLU A 36 4.41 -6.86 3.10
CA GLU A 36 4.97 -8.09 3.67
C GLU A 36 4.74 -8.21 5.19
N LYS A 37 4.66 -7.07 5.88
CA LYS A 37 4.44 -6.99 7.34
C LYS A 37 3.02 -6.57 7.69
N ILE A 38 2.07 -6.72 6.76
CA ILE A 38 0.71 -6.24 6.98
C ILE A 38 0.02 -6.95 8.15
N PHE A 39 0.30 -8.25 8.35
CA PHE A 39 -0.17 -9.03 9.50
C PHE A 39 0.52 -8.65 10.84
N GLU A 40 1.62 -7.90 10.79
CA GLU A 40 2.22 -7.25 11.96
C GLU A 40 1.63 -5.83 12.18
N ASN A 41 0.54 -5.47 11.49
CA ASN A 41 -0.05 -4.13 11.43
C ASN A 41 0.89 -3.05 10.89
N ILE A 42 1.83 -3.41 10.02
CA ILE A 42 2.81 -2.48 9.46
C ILE A 42 2.72 -2.43 7.94
N VAL A 43 2.56 -1.23 7.40
CA VAL A 43 2.74 -0.94 5.97
C VAL A 43 3.99 -0.08 5.80
N SER A 44 4.80 -0.40 4.80
CA SER A 44 5.94 0.45 4.41
C SER A 44 5.68 1.09 3.05
N ILE A 45 5.90 2.40 2.94
CA ILE A 45 5.71 3.15 1.70
C ILE A 45 6.92 3.98 1.35
N LYS A 46 7.20 4.11 0.05
CA LYS A 46 8.21 5.03 -0.49
C LYS A 46 7.53 6.16 -1.24
N THR A 47 7.85 7.39 -0.90
CA THR A 47 7.19 8.62 -1.40
C THR A 47 8.21 9.72 -1.67
N LYS A 48 7.90 10.68 -2.55
CA LYS A 48 8.69 11.90 -2.77
C LYS A 48 8.47 12.94 -1.68
N SER A 49 7.33 12.91 -1.01
CA SER A 49 6.99 13.91 0.00
C SER A 49 7.37 13.45 1.39
N PHE A 50 7.71 14.43 2.22
CA PHE A 50 7.93 14.21 3.64
C PHE A 50 6.60 14.28 4.39
N TYR A 51 6.37 13.32 5.29
CA TYR A 51 5.23 13.28 6.19
C TYR A 51 5.73 13.17 7.62
N LYS A 52 5.11 13.89 8.56
CA LYS A 52 5.55 13.89 9.95
C LYS A 52 5.10 12.61 10.66
N VAL A 53 5.84 12.20 11.67
CA VAL A 53 5.36 11.17 12.61
C VAL A 53 4.05 11.65 13.25
N GLY A 54 3.08 10.75 13.37
CA GLY A 54 1.71 11.02 13.80
C GLY A 54 0.77 11.47 12.67
N THR A 55 1.26 11.72 11.46
CA THR A 55 0.40 11.99 10.31
C THR A 55 -0.41 10.73 9.96
N PHE A 56 -1.73 10.87 9.82
CA PHE A 56 -2.61 9.83 9.30
C PHE A 56 -2.69 9.89 7.78
N LEU A 57 -2.59 8.72 7.17
CA LEU A 57 -2.55 8.53 5.73
C LEU A 57 -3.54 7.45 5.33
N GLY A 58 -4.37 7.74 4.34
CA GLY A 58 -5.17 6.74 3.63
C GLY A 58 -4.37 6.16 2.47
N ILE A 59 -4.52 4.87 2.21
CA ILE A 59 -3.83 4.15 1.16
C ILE A 59 -4.86 3.28 0.47
N ASP A 60 -5.15 3.54 -0.81
CA ASP A 60 -6.01 2.64 -1.57
C ASP A 60 -5.16 1.66 -2.38
N VAL A 61 -5.42 0.39 -2.09
CA VAL A 61 -4.81 -0.77 -2.72
C VAL A 61 -5.84 -1.36 -3.67
N ARG A 62 -5.45 -1.61 -4.92
CA ARG A 62 -6.27 -2.37 -5.87
C ARG A 62 -5.78 -3.81 -5.93
N LEU A 63 -6.67 -4.74 -5.63
CA LEU A 63 -6.40 -6.17 -5.63
C LEU A 63 -7.57 -6.89 -6.31
N ASN A 64 -7.28 -7.75 -7.28
CA ASN A 64 -8.28 -8.54 -8.02
C ASN A 64 -9.45 -7.70 -8.59
N GLY A 65 -9.14 -6.47 -9.04
CA GLY A 65 -10.14 -5.55 -9.59
C GLY A 65 -11.01 -4.82 -8.55
N LYS A 66 -10.87 -5.15 -7.27
CA LYS A 66 -11.50 -4.43 -6.14
C LYS A 66 -10.53 -3.39 -5.57
N MET A 67 -11.08 -2.35 -4.96
CA MET A 67 -10.33 -1.26 -4.35
C MET A 67 -10.59 -1.24 -2.85
N PHE A 68 -9.53 -1.22 -2.06
CA PHE A 68 -9.58 -1.31 -0.61
C PHE A 68 -8.80 -0.15 0.00
N SER A 69 -9.39 0.54 0.97
CA SER A 69 -8.75 1.66 1.67
C SER A 69 -8.20 1.22 3.01
N ILE A 70 -6.89 1.35 3.19
CA ILE A 70 -6.17 1.18 4.46
C ILE A 70 -5.94 2.57 5.04
N ILE A 71 -6.10 2.74 6.35
CA ILE A 71 -5.68 3.97 7.04
C ILE A 71 -4.58 3.62 8.02
N GLY A 72 -3.50 4.38 8.02
CA GLY A 72 -2.40 4.18 8.96
C GLY A 72 -1.78 5.48 9.44
N SER A 73 -1.15 5.44 10.61
CA SER A 73 -0.42 6.56 11.20
C SER A 73 1.09 6.40 11.02
N VAL A 74 1.79 7.44 10.55
CA VAL A 74 3.25 7.39 10.39
C VAL A 74 3.91 7.28 11.75
N PHE A 75 4.62 6.19 12.02
CA PHE A 75 5.41 6.05 13.26
C PHE A 75 6.91 6.17 13.04
N LYS A 76 7.38 6.01 11.79
CA LYS A 76 8.79 6.14 11.44
C LYS A 76 8.96 6.72 10.05
N VAL A 77 9.95 7.61 9.92
CA VAL A 77 10.37 8.19 8.64
C VAL A 77 11.88 7.99 8.52
N LYS A 78 12.31 7.43 7.40
CA LYS A 78 13.72 7.35 7.01
C LYS A 78 13.92 8.18 5.76
N VAL A 79 14.81 9.16 5.87
CA VAL A 79 15.17 10.05 4.78
C VAL A 79 16.27 9.39 3.96
N THR A 80 16.08 9.32 2.64
CA THR A 80 17.13 8.92 1.70
C THR A 80 17.49 10.10 0.81
N SER A 81 18.49 9.96 -0.05
CA SER A 81 18.87 11.03 -1.00
C SER A 81 17.78 11.35 -2.02
N ASN A 82 16.88 10.39 -2.31
CA ASN A 82 15.96 10.46 -3.46
C ASN A 82 14.48 10.34 -3.09
N PHE A 83 14.17 9.79 -1.91
CA PHE A 83 12.80 9.54 -1.46
C PHE A 83 12.73 9.44 0.08
N TYR A 84 11.51 9.45 0.61
CA TYR A 84 11.21 9.15 2.00
C TYR A 84 10.62 7.76 2.13
N GLU A 85 11.16 6.98 3.05
CA GLU A 85 10.63 5.67 3.42
C GLU A 85 9.83 5.86 4.72
N LEU A 86 8.52 5.65 4.65
CA LEU A 86 7.62 5.77 5.79
C LEU A 86 7.22 4.37 6.25
N LYS A 87 7.12 4.20 7.57
CA LYS A 87 6.41 3.07 8.16
C LYS A 87 5.13 3.58 8.83
N LEU A 88 4.03 2.93 8.50
CA LEU A 88 2.73 3.19 9.06
C LEU A 88 2.31 2.07 10.00
N ASN A 89 1.71 2.45 11.12
CA ASN A 89 0.91 1.55 11.95
C ASN A 89 -0.49 1.57 11.38
N ILE A 90 -1.06 0.40 11.09
CA ILE A 90 -2.40 0.31 10.50
C ILE A 90 -3.44 0.61 11.59
N GLU A 91 -4.30 1.57 11.33
CA GLU A 91 -5.38 2.03 12.22
C GLU A 91 -6.74 1.51 11.73
N TYR A 92 -6.88 1.33 10.42
CA TYR A 92 -8.03 0.70 9.80
C TYR A 92 -7.59 -0.22 8.67
N PHE A 93 -8.08 -1.45 8.73
CA PHE A 93 -7.80 -2.50 7.76
C PHE A 93 -9.11 -3.21 7.39
N PRO A 94 -9.54 -3.18 6.12
CA PRO A 94 -10.76 -3.87 5.71
C PRO A 94 -10.63 -5.39 5.83
N ASP A 95 -11.57 -6.06 6.50
CA ASP A 95 -11.58 -7.52 6.63
C ASP A 95 -11.53 -8.23 5.27
N GLU A 96 -12.24 -7.69 4.27
CA GLU A 96 -12.22 -8.23 2.90
C GLU A 96 -10.82 -8.23 2.28
N LEU A 97 -10.00 -7.22 2.59
CA LEU A 97 -8.61 -7.17 2.11
C LEU A 97 -7.74 -8.20 2.85
N MET A 98 -8.04 -8.49 4.13
CA MET A 98 -7.34 -9.53 4.90
C MET A 98 -7.47 -10.88 4.22
N PHE A 99 -8.70 -11.29 3.90
CA PHE A 99 -8.94 -12.58 3.24
C PHE A 99 -8.25 -12.68 1.88
N GLU A 100 -8.29 -11.62 1.07
CA GLU A 100 -7.66 -11.62 -0.25
C GLU A 100 -6.12 -11.67 -0.16
N LEU A 101 -5.52 -11.14 0.92
CA LEU A 101 -4.08 -11.21 1.15
C LEU A 101 -3.63 -12.54 1.77
N GLU A 102 -4.42 -13.16 2.64
CA GLU A 102 -4.16 -14.52 3.15
C GLU A 102 -4.02 -15.51 1.99
N ASP A 103 -4.94 -15.48 1.03
CA ASP A 103 -4.90 -16.32 -0.17
C ASP A 103 -3.66 -16.11 -1.07
N ILE A 104 -2.97 -14.98 -0.91
CA ILE A 104 -1.78 -14.60 -1.68
C ILE A 104 -0.51 -14.97 -0.92
N PHE A 105 -0.45 -14.74 0.39
CA PHE A 105 0.73 -14.96 1.21
C PHE A 105 0.85 -16.39 1.75
N ASP A 106 -0.24 -17.17 1.82
CA ASP A 106 -0.23 -18.59 2.21
C ASP A 106 0.09 -19.56 1.05
N LYS A 107 0.55 -19.06 -0.10
CA LYS A 107 1.05 -19.87 -1.24
C LYS A 107 2.57 -19.79 -1.38
#